data_AF-A2QL08-F1
#
_entry.id   AF-A2QL08-F1
#
_cell.length_a   1.000
_cell.length_b   1.000
_cell.length_c   1.000
_cell.angle_alpha   90.00
_cell.angle_beta   90.00
_cell.angle_gamma   90.00
#
_symmetry.space_group_name_H-M   'P 1'
#
loop_
_entity.id
_entity.type
_entity.pdbx_description
1 polymer ?
#
loop_
_entity_poly.entity_id
_entity_poly.type
_entity_poly.pdbx_seq_one_letter_code
_entity_poly.pdbx_strand_id
1 'polypeptide(L)'
;MSIYKTGAAWEFTGTHNFGSRSPPRQSSSFRSDRISPTSVGHDYYEILGISHDAQPATVKLAYKRLALARHPDRRKNEPNATADFQLLSEAYGELSDIHKRQEYDKLYRSAILPGKIKSQKIAELEERLRQFALKREGSKTLLYNTKKDLIRLRAEKDSVKGEKERLLKERATEETWWSYISSLMIGNTVEFNQRRQRREREITDSIGKQRTKEWNIDLKLAEVQYLERMLDSISSAEIEIKVEITKIEERWRERLSLQEMERVLAKWKNQR
;
A
#
# COMPACT_ATOMS: atom_id res chain seq x y z
N MET A 1 -10.29 -68.31 -11.55
CA MET A 1 -9.45 -69.48 -11.87
C MET A 1 -8.19 -69.40 -11.02
N SER A 2 -7.87 -70.50 -10.33
CA SER A 2 -6.68 -70.78 -9.49
C SER A 2 -6.38 -69.85 -8.31
N ILE A 3 -6.90 -70.12 -7.10
CA ILE A 3 -6.43 -71.07 -6.05
C ILE A 3 -4.92 -71.04 -5.79
N TYR A 4 -4.52 -70.61 -4.59
CA TYR A 4 -3.73 -71.44 -3.67
C TYR A 4 -4.23 -71.24 -2.22
N LYS A 5 -4.57 -72.37 -1.61
CA LYS A 5 -4.78 -72.62 -0.18
C LYS A 5 -3.42 -72.83 0.49
N THR A 6 -3.34 -72.53 1.78
CA THR A 6 -2.78 -73.36 2.90
C THR A 6 -2.58 -72.43 4.11
N GLY A 7 -3.03 -72.67 5.34
CA GLY A 7 -3.72 -73.79 5.98
C GLY A 7 -3.60 -73.60 7.50
N ALA A 8 -4.68 -73.95 8.23
CA ALA A 8 -4.77 -74.56 9.59
C ALA A 8 -3.98 -73.95 10.78
N ALA A 9 -4.42 -73.95 12.06
CA ALA A 9 -5.64 -74.31 12.80
C ALA A 9 -5.51 -73.69 14.23
N TRP A 10 -6.59 -73.19 14.87
CA TRP A 10 -7.35 -73.77 16.03
C TRP A 10 -6.45 -74.45 17.10
N GLU A 11 -6.50 -74.19 18.42
CA GLU A 11 -7.67 -74.10 19.33
C GLU A 11 -7.25 -73.80 20.81
N PHE A 12 -8.17 -73.22 21.61
CA PHE A 12 -8.57 -73.46 23.04
C PHE A 12 -7.47 -73.62 24.15
N THR A 13 -7.58 -73.27 25.45
CA THR A 13 -8.62 -73.13 26.50
C THR A 13 -8.04 -72.19 27.60
N GLY A 14 -8.87 -71.46 28.36
CA GLY A 14 -8.40 -70.87 29.62
C GLY A 14 -9.39 -69.96 30.34
N THR A 15 -10.41 -70.55 30.98
CA THR A 15 -11.25 -69.92 32.00
C THR A 15 -10.46 -69.59 33.26
N HIS A 16 -10.67 -68.44 33.92
CA HIS A 16 -10.59 -68.17 35.39
C HIS A 16 -11.04 -66.69 35.61
N ASN A 17 -12.27 -66.46 36.06
CA ASN A 17 -12.73 -66.24 37.44
C ASN A 17 -12.81 -64.74 37.85
N PHE A 18 -13.98 -64.40 38.41
CA PHE A 18 -14.45 -63.09 38.80
C PHE A 18 -13.67 -62.51 39.99
N GLY A 19 -13.21 -61.27 39.85
CA GLY A 19 -12.68 -60.46 40.93
C GLY A 19 -13.27 -59.06 40.85
N SER A 20 -14.33 -58.80 41.61
CA SER A 20 -14.92 -57.49 41.84
C SER A 20 -13.87 -56.52 42.42
N ARG A 21 -13.45 -55.54 41.61
CA ARG A 21 -12.75 -54.34 42.06
C ARG A 21 -13.49 -53.12 41.54
N SER A 22 -14.21 -52.45 42.45
CA SER A 22 -14.76 -51.12 42.22
C SER A 22 -13.64 -50.14 41.85
N PRO A 23 -13.78 -49.30 40.82
CA PRO A 23 -12.83 -48.22 40.58
C PRO A 23 -13.01 -47.12 41.64
N PRO A 24 -11.93 -46.44 42.05
CA PRO A 24 -12.01 -45.38 43.05
C PRO A 24 -12.81 -44.20 42.51
N ARG A 25 -13.70 -43.68 43.36
CA ARG A 25 -14.42 -42.41 43.16
C ARG A 25 -13.40 -41.28 43.01
N GLN A 26 -13.10 -40.90 41.76
CA GLN A 26 -12.40 -39.65 41.51
C GLN A 26 -13.39 -38.51 41.72
N SER A 27 -13.35 -37.91 42.90
CA SER A 27 -13.88 -36.58 43.14
C SER A 27 -13.04 -35.59 42.32
N SER A 28 -13.31 -35.49 41.02
CA SER A 28 -12.89 -34.34 40.23
C SER A 28 -13.73 -33.17 40.70
N SER A 29 -13.24 -32.48 41.73
CA SER A 29 -13.56 -31.07 41.88
C SER A 29 -13.17 -30.40 40.57
N PHE A 30 -14.15 -30.21 39.69
CA PHE A 30 -14.06 -29.24 38.59
C PHE A 30 -13.96 -27.88 39.27
N ARG A 31 -12.75 -27.55 39.72
CA ARG A 31 -12.38 -26.19 40.04
C ARG A 31 -12.57 -25.41 38.77
N SER A 32 -13.54 -24.51 38.84
CA SER A 32 -13.85 -23.47 37.88
C SER A 32 -12.69 -22.48 37.79
N ASP A 33 -11.55 -22.93 37.29
CA ASP A 33 -10.46 -22.08 36.79
C ASP A 33 -10.62 -21.92 35.26
N ARG A 34 -11.83 -21.51 34.84
CA ARG A 34 -12.10 -21.09 33.48
C ARG A 34 -12.65 -19.67 33.53
N ILE A 35 -11.76 -18.70 33.42
CA ILE A 35 -11.71 -17.74 32.30
C ILE A 35 -10.32 -17.12 32.34
N SER A 36 -9.56 -17.38 31.28
CA SER A 36 -8.28 -16.77 31.00
C SER A 36 -8.46 -15.24 30.94
N PRO A 37 -7.63 -14.46 31.64
CA PRO A 37 -7.70 -13.01 31.51
C PRO A 37 -7.27 -12.69 30.07
N THR A 38 -8.18 -12.10 29.30
CA THR A 38 -7.96 -11.56 27.96
C THR A 38 -7.50 -12.55 26.89
N SER A 39 -8.41 -12.96 25.99
CA SER A 39 -8.02 -13.22 24.59
C SER A 39 -7.63 -11.88 23.96
N VAL A 40 -6.39 -11.44 24.23
CA VAL A 40 -5.82 -10.19 23.74
C VAL A 40 -5.71 -10.27 22.21
N GLY A 41 -6.77 -9.95 21.48
CA GLY A 41 -6.72 -9.91 20.03
C GLY A 41 -8.05 -9.89 19.28
N HIS A 42 -9.18 -10.24 19.92
CA HIS A 42 -10.45 -10.36 19.22
C HIS A 42 -11.55 -9.46 19.79
N ASP A 43 -12.21 -8.72 18.90
CA ASP A 43 -13.37 -7.89 19.21
C ASP A 43 -14.64 -8.76 19.23
N TYR A 44 -15.14 -9.09 20.43
CA TYR A 44 -16.34 -9.91 20.62
C TYR A 44 -17.59 -9.32 19.96
N TYR A 45 -17.69 -8.00 19.82
CA TYR A 45 -18.80 -7.36 19.11
C TYR A 45 -18.71 -7.61 17.60
N GLU A 46 -17.51 -7.60 17.03
CA GLU A 46 -17.29 -7.97 15.62
C GLU A 46 -17.51 -9.46 15.36
N ILE A 47 -17.10 -10.34 16.27
CA ILE A 47 -17.31 -11.79 16.15
C ILE A 47 -18.79 -12.12 16.05
N LEU A 48 -19.63 -11.45 16.85
CA LEU A 48 -21.08 -11.57 16.82
C LEU A 48 -21.74 -10.71 15.71
N GLY A 49 -21.00 -9.79 15.10
CA GLY A 49 -21.49 -8.89 14.05
C GLY A 49 -22.57 -7.93 14.55
N ILE A 50 -22.42 -7.39 15.75
CA ILE A 50 -23.38 -6.50 16.40
C ILE A 50 -22.74 -5.18 16.83
N SER A 51 -23.55 -4.12 16.98
CA SER A 51 -23.08 -2.85 17.56
C SER A 51 -22.81 -3.00 19.05
N HIS A 52 -21.90 -2.18 19.58
CA HIS A 52 -21.65 -2.05 21.02
C HIS A 52 -22.89 -1.64 21.82
N ASP A 53 -23.83 -0.90 21.22
CA ASP A 53 -25.11 -0.50 21.82
C ASP A 53 -26.18 -1.59 21.77
N ALA A 54 -25.85 -2.79 21.29
CA ALA A 54 -26.81 -3.87 21.10
C ALA A 54 -27.43 -4.30 22.44
N GLN A 55 -28.75 -4.45 22.42
CA GLN A 55 -29.51 -4.97 23.56
C GLN A 55 -29.18 -6.44 23.80
N PRO A 56 -29.30 -6.95 25.05
CA PRO A 56 -29.01 -8.35 25.38
C PRO A 56 -29.78 -9.36 24.50
N ALA A 57 -31.01 -9.02 24.12
CA ALA A 57 -31.82 -9.83 23.19
C ALA A 57 -31.14 -9.99 21.82
N THR A 58 -30.53 -8.92 21.30
CA THR A 58 -29.81 -8.90 20.03
C THR A 58 -28.55 -9.77 20.09
N VAL A 59 -27.81 -9.72 21.20
CA VAL A 59 -26.62 -10.58 21.44
C VAL A 59 -27.00 -12.06 21.33
N LYS A 60 -28.08 -12.45 22.00
CA LYS A 60 -28.58 -13.84 21.98
C LYS A 60 -29.08 -14.28 20.60
N LEU A 61 -29.79 -13.39 19.89
CA LEU A 61 -30.27 -13.68 18.55
C LEU A 61 -29.12 -13.85 17.55
N ALA A 62 -28.13 -12.97 17.61
CA ALA A 62 -26.95 -13.02 16.76
C ALA A 62 -26.15 -14.31 16.97
N TYR A 63 -25.90 -14.70 18.23
CA TYR A 63 -25.23 -15.95 18.57
C TYR A 63 -25.97 -17.16 18.00
N LYS A 64 -27.30 -17.28 18.21
CA LYS A 64 -28.09 -18.40 17.69
C LYS A 64 -27.97 -18.54 16.17
N ARG A 65 -28.08 -17.41 15.45
CA ARG A 65 -27.96 -17.37 13.99
C ARG A 65 -26.58 -17.83 13.55
N LEU A 66 -25.51 -17.31 14.16
CA LEU A 66 -24.13 -17.63 13.81
C LEU A 66 -23.74 -19.05 14.21
N ALA A 67 -24.23 -19.57 15.34
CA ALA A 67 -23.95 -20.92 15.81
C ALA A 67 -24.49 -21.98 14.85
N LEU A 68 -25.69 -21.78 14.29
CA LEU A 68 -26.27 -22.66 13.27
C LEU A 68 -25.51 -22.63 11.94
N ALA A 69 -24.95 -21.46 11.59
CA ALA A 69 -24.19 -21.26 10.37
C ALA A 69 -22.75 -21.79 10.48
N ARG A 70 -22.10 -21.60 11.64
CA ARG A 70 -20.69 -21.94 11.89
C ARG A 70 -20.49 -23.27 12.62
N HIS A 71 -21.55 -24.08 12.76
CA HIS A 71 -21.44 -25.36 13.48
C HIS A 71 -20.41 -26.29 12.81
N PRO A 72 -19.48 -26.91 13.58
CA PRO A 72 -18.43 -27.76 13.02
C PRO A 72 -18.97 -28.95 12.25
N ASP A 73 -20.14 -29.50 12.62
CA ASP A 73 -20.77 -30.60 11.85
C ASP A 73 -21.13 -30.23 10.41
N ARG A 74 -21.37 -28.94 10.13
CA ARG A 74 -21.70 -28.46 8.78
C ARG A 74 -20.46 -27.98 8.03
N ARG A 75 -19.36 -27.67 8.74
CA ARG A 75 -18.08 -27.17 8.22
C ARG A 75 -16.93 -28.18 8.45
N LYS A 76 -17.20 -29.48 8.32
CA LYS A 76 -16.22 -30.56 8.60
C LYS A 76 -14.96 -30.52 7.73
N ASN A 77 -15.04 -29.89 6.55
CA ASN A 77 -13.92 -29.76 5.61
C ASN A 77 -13.05 -28.52 5.87
N GLU A 78 -13.42 -27.68 6.83
CA GLU A 78 -12.67 -26.46 7.13
C GLU A 78 -11.79 -26.66 8.38
N PRO A 79 -10.46 -26.47 8.25
CA PRO A 79 -9.52 -26.77 9.34
C PRO A 79 -9.74 -25.92 10.59
N ASN A 80 -10.36 -24.74 10.46
CA ASN A 80 -10.55 -23.78 11.55
C ASN A 80 -11.98 -23.77 12.13
N ALA A 81 -12.88 -24.63 11.65
CA ALA A 81 -14.30 -24.57 12.04
C ALA A 81 -14.52 -24.71 13.57
N THR A 82 -13.75 -25.58 14.22
CA THR A 82 -13.81 -25.77 15.67
C THR A 82 -13.32 -24.54 16.44
N ALA A 83 -12.21 -23.93 15.99
CA ALA A 83 -11.65 -22.74 16.62
C ALA A 83 -12.58 -21.53 16.48
N ASP A 84 -13.14 -21.32 15.28
CA ASP A 84 -14.13 -20.26 15.01
C ASP A 84 -15.36 -20.39 15.92
N PHE A 85 -15.84 -21.62 16.13
CA PHE A 85 -17.02 -21.89 16.96
C PHE A 85 -16.73 -21.70 18.44
N GLN A 86 -15.51 -22.06 18.89
CA GLN A 86 -15.04 -21.78 20.25
C GLN A 86 -15.01 -20.27 20.51
N LEU A 87 -14.43 -19.49 19.59
CA LEU A 87 -14.36 -18.03 19.70
C LEU A 87 -15.75 -17.38 19.70
N LEU A 88 -16.68 -17.88 18.87
CA LEU A 88 -18.07 -17.44 18.85
C LEU A 88 -18.78 -17.69 20.20
N SER A 89 -18.51 -18.85 20.81
CA SER A 89 -19.08 -19.23 22.10
C SER A 89 -18.49 -18.43 23.25
N GLU A 90 -17.19 -18.14 23.21
CA GLU A 90 -16.50 -17.27 24.16
C GLU A 90 -17.05 -15.83 24.10
N ALA A 91 -17.19 -15.26 22.90
CA ALA A 91 -17.76 -13.93 22.69
C ALA A 91 -19.18 -13.80 23.28
N TYR A 92 -20.03 -14.82 23.05
CA TYR A 92 -21.35 -14.86 23.66
C TYR A 92 -21.29 -14.99 25.19
N GLY A 93 -20.38 -15.82 25.71
CA GLY A 93 -20.20 -16.00 27.15
C GLY A 93 -19.83 -14.71 27.88
N GLU A 94 -19.06 -13.83 27.24
CA GLU A 94 -18.65 -12.55 27.83
C GLU A 94 -19.71 -11.46 27.65
N LEU A 95 -20.37 -11.40 26.50
CA LEU A 95 -21.33 -10.33 26.17
C LEU A 95 -22.76 -10.60 26.64
N SER A 96 -23.10 -11.85 27.00
CA SER A 96 -24.44 -12.21 27.48
C SER A 96 -24.67 -11.89 28.96
N ASP A 97 -23.60 -11.86 29.77
CA ASP A 97 -23.65 -11.48 31.18
C ASP A 97 -23.38 -9.99 31.35
N ILE A 98 -24.21 -9.29 32.14
CA ILE A 98 -24.11 -7.84 32.32
C ILE A 98 -22.79 -7.43 32.99
N HIS A 99 -22.35 -8.17 34.00
CA HIS A 99 -21.12 -7.84 34.75
C HIS A 99 -19.89 -8.05 33.87
N LYS A 100 -19.81 -9.20 33.19
CA LYS A 100 -18.71 -9.50 32.27
C LYS A 100 -18.66 -8.53 31.09
N ARG A 101 -19.82 -8.19 30.52
CA ARG A 101 -19.92 -7.19 29.46
C ARG A 101 -19.40 -5.83 29.93
N GLN A 102 -19.71 -5.40 31.15
CA GLN A 102 -19.19 -4.14 31.68
C GLN A 102 -17.66 -4.14 31.84
N GLU A 103 -17.08 -5.25 32.31
CA GLU A 103 -15.62 -5.40 32.41
C GLU A 103 -14.97 -5.41 31.02
N TYR A 104 -15.55 -6.16 30.09
CA TYR A 104 -15.14 -6.18 28.71
C TYR A 104 -15.25 -4.80 28.06
N ASP A 105 -16.31 -4.04 28.29
CA ASP A 105 -16.49 -2.69 27.74
C ASP A 105 -15.43 -1.71 28.25
N LYS A 106 -15.01 -1.84 29.53
CA LYS A 106 -13.88 -1.07 30.07
C LYS A 106 -12.58 -1.41 29.36
N LEU A 107 -12.29 -2.70 29.16
CA LEU A 107 -11.12 -3.16 28.40
C LEU A 107 -11.18 -2.72 26.94
N TYR A 108 -12.36 -2.80 26.34
CA TYR A 108 -12.60 -2.42 24.96
C TYR A 108 -12.29 -0.93 24.72
N ARG A 109 -12.80 -0.05 25.58
CA ARG A 109 -12.54 1.40 25.49
C ARG A 109 -11.09 1.77 25.79
N SER A 110 -10.43 1.07 26.72
CA SER A 110 -9.08 1.42 27.17
C SER A 110 -7.96 0.84 26.30
N ALA A 111 -8.17 -0.31 25.66
CA ALA A 111 -7.13 -1.04 24.94
C ALA A 111 -7.51 -1.41 23.49
N ILE A 112 -8.68 -2.02 23.27
CA ILE A 112 -9.05 -2.59 21.96
C ILE A 112 -9.38 -1.49 20.95
N LEU A 113 -10.31 -0.59 21.27
CA LEU A 113 -10.77 0.47 20.39
C LEU A 113 -9.64 1.43 19.98
N PRO A 114 -8.78 1.94 20.90
CA PRO A 114 -7.70 2.82 20.49
C PRO A 114 -6.67 2.09 19.59
N GLY A 115 -6.48 0.78 19.76
CA GLY A 115 -5.59 -0.02 18.93
C GLY A 115 -6.13 -0.21 17.52
N LYS A 116 -7.45 -0.38 17.40
CA LYS A 116 -8.16 -0.42 16.13
C LYS A 116 -8.12 0.92 15.38
N ILE A 117 -8.32 2.02 16.09
CA ILE A 117 -8.19 3.37 15.50
C ILE A 117 -6.77 3.59 14.99
N LYS A 118 -5.75 3.18 15.77
CA LYS A 118 -4.35 3.23 15.35
C LYS A 118 -4.12 2.42 14.07
N SER A 119 -4.55 1.15 14.04
CA SER A 119 -4.29 0.28 12.89
C SER A 119 -4.99 0.78 11.63
N GLN A 120 -6.23 1.26 11.74
CA GLN A 120 -6.95 1.92 10.65
C GLN A 120 -6.22 3.17 10.17
N LYS A 121 -5.74 4.02 11.09
CA LYS A 121 -5.02 5.23 10.72
C LYS A 121 -3.69 4.95 10.04
N ILE A 122 -2.93 3.97 10.53
CA ILE A 122 -1.68 3.55 9.90
C ILE A 122 -1.97 2.97 8.51
N ALA A 123 -2.97 2.11 8.35
CA ALA A 123 -3.35 1.57 7.05
C ALA A 123 -3.76 2.67 6.05
N GLU A 124 -4.49 3.69 6.50
CA GLU A 124 -4.82 4.86 5.68
C GLU A 124 -3.55 5.60 5.21
N LEU A 125 -2.58 5.81 6.10
CA LEU A 125 -1.32 6.49 5.78
C LEU A 125 -0.43 5.65 4.85
N GLU A 126 -0.37 4.33 5.06
CA GLU A 126 0.34 3.39 4.19
C GLU A 126 -0.26 3.37 2.78
N GLU A 127 -1.59 3.36 2.67
CA GLU A 127 -2.25 3.45 1.37
C GLU A 127 -1.91 4.77 0.67
N ARG A 128 -1.91 5.89 1.40
CA ARG A 128 -1.45 7.18 0.86
C ARG A 128 0.00 7.11 0.36
N LEU A 129 0.90 6.45 1.09
CA LEU A 129 2.28 6.23 0.63
C LEU A 129 2.34 5.42 -0.67
N ARG A 130 1.50 4.40 -0.82
CA ARG A 130 1.43 3.61 -2.08
C ARG A 130 0.98 4.47 -3.25
N GLN A 131 -0.04 5.31 -3.05
CA GLN A 131 -0.50 6.23 -4.09
C GLN A 131 0.60 7.22 -4.50
N PHE A 132 1.34 7.77 -3.53
CA PHE A 132 2.50 8.63 -3.82
C PHE A 132 3.61 7.89 -4.56
N ALA A 133 3.90 6.64 -4.20
CA ALA A 133 4.91 5.83 -4.88
C ALA A 133 4.58 5.61 -6.36
N LEU A 134 3.31 5.29 -6.67
CA LEU A 134 2.84 5.16 -8.05
C LEU A 134 2.97 6.48 -8.82
N LYS A 135 2.53 7.59 -8.21
CA LYS A 135 2.64 8.92 -8.81
C LYS A 135 4.10 9.30 -9.09
N ARG A 136 5.00 9.02 -8.14
CA ARG A 136 6.44 9.27 -8.26
C ARG A 136 7.05 8.48 -9.42
N GLU A 137 6.69 7.21 -9.57
CA GLU A 137 7.19 6.37 -10.67
C GLU A 137 6.70 6.86 -12.04
N GLY A 138 5.41 7.20 -12.14
CA GLY A 138 4.85 7.82 -13.34
C GLY A 138 5.56 9.13 -13.71
N SER A 139 5.71 10.04 -12.75
CA SER A 139 6.40 11.33 -12.95
C SER A 139 7.88 11.16 -13.31
N LYS A 140 8.60 10.18 -12.73
CA LYS A 140 9.99 9.87 -13.11
C LYS A 140 10.12 9.39 -14.54
N THR A 141 9.21 8.52 -14.97
CA THR A 141 9.19 7.98 -16.33
C THR A 141 8.95 9.10 -17.33
N LEU A 142 7.97 9.97 -17.05
CA LEU A 142 7.70 11.14 -17.89
C LEU A 142 8.88 12.11 -17.91
N LEU A 143 9.52 12.36 -16.76
CA LEU A 143 10.70 13.22 -16.67
C LEU A 143 11.86 12.67 -17.52
N TYR A 144 12.09 11.36 -17.50
CA TYR A 144 13.12 10.74 -18.33
C TYR A 144 12.85 10.95 -19.82
N ASN A 145 11.61 10.69 -20.26
CA ASN A 145 11.22 10.85 -21.66
C ASN A 145 11.30 12.32 -22.12
N THR A 146 10.79 13.26 -21.30
CA THR A 146 10.87 14.69 -21.61
C THR A 146 12.31 15.20 -21.68
N LYS A 147 13.20 14.74 -20.78
CA LYS A 147 14.64 15.05 -20.86
C LYS A 147 15.29 14.48 -22.13
N LYS A 148 14.90 13.27 -22.55
CA LYS A 148 15.38 12.68 -23.80
C LYS A 148 14.91 13.49 -25.02
N ASP A 149 13.65 13.90 -25.05
CA ASP A 149 13.11 14.76 -26.11
C ASP A 149 13.81 16.13 -26.14
N LEU A 150 14.12 16.69 -24.98
CA LEU A 150 14.87 17.94 -24.86
C LEU A 150 16.27 17.83 -25.48
N ILE A 151 16.97 16.72 -25.26
CA ILE A 151 18.29 16.46 -25.88
C ILE A 151 18.14 16.41 -27.41
N ARG A 152 17.11 15.71 -27.93
CA ARG A 152 16.83 15.66 -29.36
C ARG A 152 16.55 17.07 -29.93
N LEU A 153 15.69 17.85 -29.29
CA LEU A 153 15.37 19.21 -29.74
C LEU A 153 16.58 20.14 -29.73
N ARG A 154 17.48 20.00 -28.74
CA ARG A 154 18.75 20.74 -28.70
C ARG A 154 19.65 20.39 -29.88
N ALA A 155 19.80 19.10 -30.21
CA ALA A 155 20.57 18.68 -31.38
C ALA A 155 19.97 19.21 -32.70
N GLU A 156 18.64 19.17 -32.83
CA GLU A 156 17.95 19.74 -34.00
C GLU A 156 18.16 21.26 -34.11
N LYS A 157 18.07 21.99 -32.99
CA LYS A 157 18.39 23.42 -32.96
C LYS A 157 19.82 23.68 -33.42
N ASP A 158 20.79 22.90 -32.95
CA ASP A 158 22.20 23.07 -33.32
C ASP A 158 22.42 22.82 -34.83
N SER A 159 21.73 21.85 -35.41
CA SER A 159 21.77 21.61 -36.86
C SER A 159 21.23 22.79 -37.67
N VAL A 160 20.09 23.37 -37.29
CA VAL A 160 19.48 24.54 -37.96
C VAL A 160 20.34 25.78 -37.76
N LYS A 161 20.95 25.93 -36.57
CA LYS A 161 21.90 27.01 -36.29
C LYS A 161 23.11 26.92 -37.23
N GLY A 162 23.68 25.73 -37.40
CA GLY A 162 24.78 25.51 -38.33
C GLY A 162 24.43 25.83 -39.79
N GLU A 163 23.23 25.43 -40.25
CA GLU A 163 22.72 25.78 -41.58
C GLU A 163 22.60 27.30 -41.76
N LYS A 164 21.99 28.00 -40.80
CA LYS A 164 21.89 29.45 -40.81
C LYS A 164 23.26 30.13 -40.85
N GLU A 165 24.21 29.69 -40.03
CA GLU A 165 25.57 30.24 -40.01
C GLU A 165 26.28 30.04 -41.36
N ARG A 166 26.08 28.88 -41.99
CA ARG A 166 26.59 28.61 -43.33
C ARG A 166 25.98 29.58 -44.36
N LEU A 167 24.66 29.73 -44.39
CA LEU A 167 23.98 30.67 -45.29
C LEU A 167 24.45 32.12 -45.10
N LEU A 168 24.70 32.53 -43.86
CA LEU A 168 25.22 33.87 -43.56
C LEU A 168 26.66 34.07 -44.05
N LYS A 169 27.53 33.07 -43.89
CA LYS A 169 28.90 33.11 -44.43
C LYS A 169 28.90 33.17 -45.96
N GLU A 170 28.10 32.33 -46.61
CA GLU A 170 27.94 32.33 -48.06
C GLU A 170 27.40 33.70 -48.57
N ARG A 171 26.39 34.27 -47.90
CA ARG A 171 25.91 35.63 -48.17
C ARG A 171 27.03 36.65 -48.08
N ALA A 172 27.82 36.65 -47.00
CA ALA A 172 28.89 37.63 -46.79
C ALA A 172 29.99 37.53 -47.86
N THR A 173 30.40 36.30 -48.22
CA THR A 173 31.37 36.09 -49.31
C THR A 173 30.84 36.58 -50.64
N GLU A 174 29.55 36.37 -50.90
CA GLU A 174 28.90 36.78 -52.14
C GLU A 174 28.70 38.28 -52.25
N GLU A 175 28.23 38.94 -51.19
CA GLU A 175 28.13 40.40 -51.18
C GLU A 175 29.49 41.05 -51.46
N THR A 176 30.57 40.46 -50.92
CA THR A 176 31.94 40.94 -51.17
C THR A 176 32.37 40.72 -52.63
N TRP A 177 32.20 39.51 -53.17
CA TRP A 177 32.59 39.17 -54.54
C TRP A 177 31.73 39.86 -55.61
N TRP A 178 30.43 39.98 -55.37
CA TRP A 178 29.48 40.61 -56.29
C TRP A 178 29.54 42.13 -56.25
N SER A 179 29.87 42.76 -55.11
CA SER A 179 30.20 44.19 -55.07
C SER A 179 31.33 44.50 -56.06
N TYR A 180 32.38 43.68 -56.05
CA TYR A 180 33.50 43.77 -56.98
C TYR A 180 33.08 43.55 -58.45
N ILE A 181 32.35 42.47 -58.79
CA ILE A 181 31.89 42.25 -60.18
C ILE A 181 30.88 43.32 -60.63
N SER A 182 29.95 43.74 -59.78
CA SER A 182 28.92 44.72 -60.16
C SER A 182 29.52 46.09 -60.49
N SER A 183 30.64 46.45 -59.85
CA SER A 183 31.42 47.64 -60.21
C SER A 183 32.01 47.57 -61.63
N LEU A 184 32.15 46.36 -62.18
CA LEU A 184 32.73 46.08 -63.50
C LEU A 184 31.68 45.83 -64.60
N MET A 185 30.39 45.61 -64.26
CA MET A 185 29.37 45.16 -65.21
C MET A 185 28.24 46.19 -65.41
N ILE A 186 28.08 46.71 -66.64
CA ILE A 186 26.93 47.54 -67.05
C ILE A 186 25.82 46.62 -67.60
N GLY A 187 24.73 46.47 -66.84
CA GLY A 187 23.45 46.00 -67.34
C GLY A 187 23.30 44.49 -67.56
N ASN A 188 23.02 43.73 -66.50
CA ASN A 188 22.00 42.67 -66.50
C ASN A 188 21.67 42.26 -65.05
N THR A 189 20.57 42.77 -64.48
CA THR A 189 20.35 42.85 -63.02
C THR A 189 19.18 41.99 -62.50
N VAL A 190 18.35 41.43 -63.38
CA VAL A 190 17.07 40.80 -62.98
C VAL A 190 17.25 39.43 -62.33
N GLU A 191 17.94 38.48 -62.99
CA GLU A 191 18.15 37.13 -62.42
C GLU A 191 18.96 37.19 -61.11
N PHE A 192 19.91 38.12 -61.05
CA PHE A 192 20.71 38.38 -59.86
C PHE A 192 19.84 38.83 -58.66
N ASN A 193 19.00 39.85 -58.87
CA ASN A 193 18.08 40.32 -57.84
C ASN A 193 17.13 39.21 -57.38
N GLN A 194 16.70 38.33 -58.29
CA GLN A 194 15.89 37.16 -57.94
C GLN A 194 16.65 36.14 -57.07
N ARG A 195 17.90 35.82 -57.41
CA ARG A 195 18.74 34.90 -56.60
C ARG A 195 19.01 35.47 -55.20
N ARG A 196 19.33 36.76 -55.10
CA ARG A 196 19.51 37.45 -53.81
C ARG A 196 18.23 37.40 -52.97
N GLN A 197 17.09 37.73 -53.56
CA GLN A 197 15.80 37.64 -52.87
C GLN A 197 15.49 36.20 -52.40
N ARG A 198 15.81 35.16 -53.19
CA ARG A 198 15.64 33.76 -52.75
C ARG A 198 16.47 33.46 -51.50
N ARG A 199 17.74 33.87 -51.45
CA ARG A 199 18.57 33.67 -50.25
C ARG A 199 18.12 34.48 -49.06
N GLU A 200 17.67 35.70 -49.27
CA GLU A 200 17.07 36.51 -48.21
C GLU A 200 15.86 35.81 -47.60
N ARG A 201 15.05 35.13 -48.41
CA ARG A 201 13.98 34.25 -47.93
C ARG A 201 14.53 33.03 -47.19
N GLU A 202 15.49 32.31 -47.75
CA GLU A 202 16.10 31.13 -47.10
C GLU A 202 16.70 31.45 -45.71
N ILE A 203 17.40 32.58 -45.59
CA ILE A 203 17.95 33.04 -44.30
C ILE A 203 16.83 33.38 -43.34
N THR A 204 15.82 34.13 -43.78
CA THR A 204 14.64 34.46 -42.98
C THR A 204 13.91 33.20 -42.50
N ASP A 205 13.74 32.22 -43.39
CA ASP A 205 13.12 30.93 -43.11
C ASP A 205 13.96 30.14 -42.09
N SER A 206 15.29 30.11 -42.22
CA SER A 206 16.19 29.46 -41.26
C SER A 206 16.11 30.11 -39.87
N ILE A 207 15.98 31.44 -39.80
CA ILE A 207 15.79 32.18 -38.54
C ILE A 207 14.43 31.81 -37.93
N GLY A 208 13.37 31.75 -38.74
CA GLY A 208 12.04 31.32 -38.31
C GLY A 208 12.04 29.88 -37.76
N LYS A 209 12.70 28.95 -38.46
CA LYS A 209 12.92 27.57 -38.01
C LYS A 209 13.67 27.54 -36.67
N GLN A 210 14.77 28.28 -36.53
CA GLN A 210 15.55 28.35 -35.30
C GLN A 210 14.70 28.84 -34.13
N ARG A 211 13.98 29.96 -34.29
CA ARG A 211 13.09 30.50 -33.25
C ARG A 211 12.03 29.51 -32.81
N THR A 212 11.46 28.76 -33.76
CA THR A 212 10.47 27.72 -33.47
C THR A 212 11.07 26.59 -32.64
N LYS A 213 12.30 26.17 -32.96
CA LYS A 213 13.02 25.15 -32.17
C LYS A 213 13.34 25.66 -30.76
N GLU A 214 13.78 26.90 -30.62
CA GLU A 214 14.04 27.53 -29.32
C GLU A 214 12.77 27.59 -28.47
N TRP A 215 11.65 28.03 -29.03
CA TRP A 215 10.37 28.04 -28.34
C TRP A 215 9.93 26.64 -27.87
N ASN A 216 10.09 25.61 -28.72
CA ASN A 216 9.79 24.22 -28.33
C ASN A 216 10.71 23.73 -27.19
N ILE A 217 11.99 24.10 -27.21
CA ILE A 217 12.94 23.78 -26.14
C ILE A 217 12.51 24.44 -24.83
N ASP A 218 12.15 25.73 -24.85
CA ASP A 218 11.72 26.47 -23.67
C ASP A 218 10.45 25.86 -23.06
N LEU A 219 9.48 25.48 -23.91
CA LEU A 219 8.28 24.78 -23.48
C LEU A 219 8.62 23.45 -22.78
N LYS A 220 9.53 22.66 -23.37
CA LYS A 220 9.97 21.38 -22.77
C LYS A 220 10.80 21.56 -21.51
N LEU A 221 11.59 22.63 -21.41
CA LEU A 221 12.30 22.97 -20.17
C LEU A 221 11.32 23.30 -19.04
N ALA A 222 10.28 24.08 -19.32
CA ALA A 222 9.23 24.37 -18.35
C ALA A 222 8.52 23.09 -17.87
N GLU A 223 8.24 22.15 -18.79
CA GLU A 223 7.67 20.84 -18.47
C GLU A 223 8.61 20.02 -17.55
N VAL A 224 9.90 19.95 -17.86
CA VAL A 224 10.91 19.29 -17.02
C VAL A 224 10.94 19.90 -15.62
N GLN A 225 11.02 21.23 -15.51
CA GLN A 225 11.04 21.94 -14.22
C GLN A 225 9.76 21.74 -13.41
N TYR A 226 8.62 21.61 -14.07
CA TYR A 226 7.35 21.29 -13.40
C TYR A 226 7.37 19.88 -12.81
N LEU A 227 7.84 18.89 -13.59
CA LEU A 227 7.94 17.50 -13.14
C LEU A 227 8.95 17.32 -12.01
N GLU A 228 10.09 18.03 -12.06
CA GLU A 228 11.08 18.02 -10.97
C GLU A 228 10.48 18.57 -9.68
N ARG A 229 9.83 19.74 -9.72
CA ARG A 229 9.14 20.32 -8.55
C ARG A 229 8.04 19.41 -8.01
N MET A 230 7.31 18.74 -8.90
CA MET A 230 6.30 17.76 -8.47
C MET A 230 6.93 16.57 -7.75
N LEU A 231 8.05 16.05 -8.24
CA LEU A 231 8.77 14.94 -7.61
C LEU A 231 9.31 15.34 -6.23
N ASP A 232 9.83 16.56 -6.09
CA ASP A 232 10.28 17.09 -4.79
C ASP A 232 9.12 17.19 -3.81
N SER A 233 7.98 17.75 -4.24
CA SER A 233 6.76 17.82 -3.43
C SER A 233 6.25 16.45 -3.00
N ILE A 234 6.26 15.46 -3.90
CA ILE A 234 5.89 14.08 -3.56
C ILE A 234 6.85 13.50 -2.53
N SER A 235 8.16 13.71 -2.72
CA SER A 235 9.18 13.23 -1.77
C SER A 235 9.00 13.84 -0.38
N SER A 236 8.72 15.16 -0.29
CA SER A 236 8.42 15.82 0.98
C SER A 236 7.19 15.22 1.65
N ALA A 237 6.10 15.01 0.91
CA ALA A 237 4.88 14.41 1.45
C ALA A 237 5.09 12.96 1.93
N GLU A 238 5.89 12.16 1.20
CA GLU A 238 6.26 10.80 1.63
C GLU A 238 7.02 10.81 2.97
N ILE A 239 7.95 11.77 3.16
CA ILE A 239 8.70 11.91 4.41
C ILE A 239 7.77 12.31 5.56
N GLU A 240 6.89 13.29 5.35
CA GLU A 240 5.92 13.73 6.36
C GLU A 240 5.03 12.58 6.84
N ILE A 241 4.50 11.79 5.91
CA ILE A 241 3.65 10.64 6.25
C ILE A 241 4.43 9.59 7.04
N LYS A 242 5.66 9.27 6.64
CA LYS A 242 6.52 8.32 7.38
C LYS A 242 6.78 8.79 8.80
N VAL A 243 7.09 10.08 8.98
CA VAL A 243 7.28 10.67 10.30
C VAL A 243 5.99 10.58 11.13
N GLU A 244 4.82 10.80 10.53
CA GLU A 244 3.55 10.69 11.24
C GLU A 244 3.26 9.25 11.68
N ILE A 245 3.54 8.26 10.85
CA ILE A 245 3.44 6.84 11.23
C ILE A 245 4.35 6.56 12.43
N THR A 246 5.63 6.96 12.38
CA THR A 246 6.57 6.78 13.49
C THR A 246 6.05 7.42 14.78
N LYS A 247 5.56 8.66 14.71
CA LYS A 247 4.98 9.36 15.88
C LYS A 247 3.77 8.60 16.45
N ILE A 248 2.90 8.07 15.60
CA ILE A 248 1.75 7.27 16.05
C ILE A 248 2.22 6.00 16.76
N GLU A 249 3.25 5.34 16.23
CA GLU A 249 3.83 4.14 16.84
C GLU A 249 4.51 4.42 18.18
N GLU A 250 5.29 5.49 18.27
CA GLU A 250 5.96 5.93 19.51
C GLU A 250 4.96 6.25 20.61
N ARG A 251 3.96 7.10 20.33
CA ARG A 251 2.89 7.43 21.30
C ARG A 251 2.15 6.19 21.78
N TRP A 252 1.95 5.21 20.89
CA TRP A 252 1.32 3.95 21.25
C TRP A 252 2.20 3.10 22.17
N ARG A 253 3.51 3.05 21.89
CA ARG A 253 4.50 2.35 22.71
C ARG A 253 4.58 2.96 24.11
N GLU A 254 4.61 4.29 24.21
CA GLU A 254 4.56 5.02 25.48
C GLU A 254 3.30 4.71 26.27
N ARG A 255 2.13 4.72 25.62
CA ARG A 255 0.86 4.37 26.27
C ARG A 255 0.88 2.95 26.81
N LEU A 256 1.37 1.99 26.03
CA LEU A 256 1.45 0.59 26.45
C LEU A 256 2.40 0.43 27.65
N SER A 257 3.54 1.15 27.63
CA SER A 257 4.50 1.21 28.73
C SER A 257 3.86 1.74 30.02
N LEU A 258 3.10 2.85 29.93
CA LEU A 258 2.37 3.42 31.07
C LEU A 258 1.33 2.45 31.62
N GLN A 259 0.56 1.79 30.77
CA GLN A 259 -0.43 0.79 31.20
C GLN A 259 0.23 -0.39 31.94
N GLU A 260 1.40 -0.83 31.48
CA GLU A 260 2.14 -1.90 32.15
C GLU A 260 2.67 -1.45 33.52
N MET A 261 3.19 -0.22 33.62
CA MET A 261 3.60 0.36 34.90
C MET A 261 2.42 0.47 35.89
N GLU A 262 1.25 0.94 35.44
CA GLU A 262 0.05 1.02 36.27
C GLU A 262 -0.39 -0.35 36.79
N ARG A 263 -0.34 -1.38 35.95
CA ARG A 263 -0.64 -2.77 36.35
C ARG A 263 0.32 -3.28 37.42
N VAL A 264 1.63 -3.02 37.27
CA VAL A 264 2.65 -3.39 38.28
C VAL A 264 2.37 -2.69 39.60
N LEU A 265 2.08 -1.38 39.58
CA LEU A 265 1.76 -0.61 40.78
C LEU A 265 0.47 -1.09 41.46
N ALA A 266 -0.56 -1.45 40.69
CA ALA A 266 -1.81 -1.99 41.22
C ALA A 266 -1.61 -3.34 41.92
N LYS A 267 -0.80 -4.23 41.34
CA LYS A 267 -0.41 -5.50 42.00
C LYS A 267 0.31 -5.27 43.32
N TRP A 268 1.23 -4.30 43.35
CA TRP A 268 1.99 -3.98 44.55
C TRP A 268 1.10 -3.40 45.68
N LYS A 269 0.12 -2.57 45.33
CA LYS A 269 -0.87 -2.03 46.29
C LYS A 269 -1.77 -3.10 46.88
N ASN A 270 -2.15 -4.13 46.11
CA ASN A 270 -3.00 -5.23 46.59
C ASN A 270 -2.27 -6.28 47.45
N GLN A 271 -0.94 -6.20 47.56
CA GLN A 271 -0.12 -7.10 48.39
C GLN A 271 0.21 -6.52 49.78
N ARG A 272 -0.27 -5.31 50.08
CA ARG A 272 -0.04 -4.57 51.32
C ARG A 272 -1.34 -4.37 52.08
#